data_AF-K1RER4-F1
#
_entry.id   AF-K1RER4-F1
#
_cell.length_a   1.000
_cell.length_b   1.000
_cell.length_c   1.000
_cell.angle_alpha   90.00
_cell.angle_beta   90.00
_cell.angle_gamma   90.00
#
_symmetry.space_group_name_H-M   'P 1'
#
loop_
_entity.id
_entity.type
_entity.pdbx_description
1 polymer ?
#
loop_
_entity_poly.entity_id
_entity_poly.type
_entity_poly.pdbx_seq_one_letter_code
_entity_poly.pdbx_strand_id
1 'polypeptide(L)'
;MPMQMGWRWYGEDNDPITLSDIKQIPGVTSIVWALHHKMPGEIWEENEIKEVMDQIHAYGFNGDVVESVNVHDDIKIGLPTRDQYIENYKQCIRNLSKFGVKVICYNFMPIFDWTRTDLFHPVGDG
;
A
#
# COMPACT_ATOMS: atom_id res chain seq x y z
N MET A 1 10.23 -20.46 -10.08
CA MET A 1 9.57 -19.30 -10.72
C MET A 1 10.59 -18.17 -10.77
N PRO A 2 10.65 -17.39 -11.86
CA PRO A 2 11.48 -16.18 -11.90
C PRO A 2 11.00 -15.16 -10.85
N MET A 3 11.89 -14.25 -10.43
CA MET A 3 11.58 -13.18 -9.48
C MET A 3 10.51 -12.24 -10.04
N GLN A 4 9.49 -11.94 -9.24
CA GLN A 4 8.46 -10.93 -9.57
C GLN A 4 8.93 -9.55 -9.10
N MET A 5 9.30 -8.69 -10.04
CA MET A 5 9.71 -7.31 -9.74
C MET A 5 8.48 -6.44 -9.54
N GLY A 6 8.44 -5.74 -8.40
CA GLY A 6 7.38 -4.81 -8.03
C GLY A 6 7.85 -3.35 -7.98
N TRP A 7 6.92 -2.42 -8.20
CA TRP A 7 7.13 -0.99 -8.06
C TRP A 7 6.06 -0.38 -7.15
N ARG A 8 6.44 0.49 -6.21
CA ARG A 8 5.47 1.18 -5.35
C ARG A 8 4.89 2.39 -6.07
N TRP A 9 3.58 2.42 -6.19
CA TRP A 9 2.83 3.48 -6.86
C TRP A 9 1.75 4.02 -5.94
N TYR A 10 1.65 5.35 -5.85
CA TYR A 10 0.82 6.05 -4.86
C TYR A 10 -0.61 6.37 -5.34
N GLY A 11 -0.99 5.96 -6.55
CA GLY A 11 -2.33 6.18 -7.09
C GLY A 11 -2.41 7.34 -8.08
N GLU A 12 -3.48 7.38 -8.88
CA GLU A 12 -3.79 8.50 -9.76
C GLU A 12 -3.97 9.78 -8.92
N ASP A 13 -3.54 10.92 -9.48
CA ASP A 13 -3.55 12.25 -8.83
C ASP A 13 -2.70 12.39 -7.55
N ASN A 14 -2.09 11.31 -7.07
CA ASN A 14 -1.23 11.30 -5.88
C ASN A 14 0.23 10.98 -6.20
N ASP A 15 0.48 10.21 -7.27
CA ASP A 15 1.84 9.91 -7.77
C ASP A 15 2.15 10.71 -9.05
N PRO A 16 3.22 11.52 -9.11
CA PRO A 16 3.66 12.13 -10.36
C PRO A 16 4.20 11.10 -11.36
N ILE A 17 4.56 9.89 -10.93
CA ILE A 17 4.99 8.78 -11.79
C ILE A 17 3.77 7.97 -12.21
N THR A 18 3.49 7.93 -13.51
CA THR A 18 2.30 7.25 -14.03
C THR A 18 2.51 5.75 -14.21
N LEU A 19 1.43 4.97 -14.26
CA LEU A 19 1.49 3.56 -14.63
C LEU A 19 2.09 3.33 -16.03
N SER A 20 1.94 4.31 -16.94
CA SER A 20 2.57 4.30 -18.25
C SER A 20 4.10 4.43 -18.17
N ASP A 21 4.61 5.25 -17.25
CA ASP A 21 6.05 5.37 -17.00
C ASP A 21 6.61 4.07 -16.42
N ILE A 22 5.94 3.52 -15.42
CA ILE A 22 6.34 2.26 -14.77
C ILE A 22 6.36 1.11 -15.78
N LYS A 23 5.45 1.10 -16.77
CA LYS A 23 5.35 0.04 -17.77
C LYS A 23 6.57 -0.06 -18.68
N GLN A 24 7.33 1.03 -18.79
CA GLN A 24 8.54 1.08 -19.60
C GLN A 24 9.74 0.40 -18.90
N ILE A 25 9.65 0.11 -17.60
CA ILE A 25 10.75 -0.49 -16.82
C ILE A 25 10.84 -2.00 -17.10
N PRO A 26 11.97 -2.49 -17.66
CA PRO A 26 12.12 -3.91 -17.99
C PRO A 26 11.98 -4.81 -16.77
N GLY A 27 11.09 -5.81 -16.88
CA GLY A 27 10.91 -6.84 -15.86
C GLY A 27 9.93 -6.49 -14.74
N VAL A 28 9.47 -5.24 -14.62
CA VAL A 28 8.43 -4.86 -13.65
C VAL A 28 7.08 -5.41 -14.09
N THR A 29 6.48 -6.24 -13.24
CA THR A 29 5.19 -6.89 -13.52
C THR A 29 4.16 -6.66 -12.42
N SER A 30 4.56 -6.09 -11.28
CA SER A 30 3.69 -5.90 -10.11
C SER A 30 3.70 -4.45 -9.64
N ILE A 31 2.54 -3.98 -9.21
CA ILE A 31 2.40 -2.74 -8.47
C ILE A 31 2.20 -3.05 -6.99
N VAL A 32 2.93 -2.33 -6.14
CA VAL A 32 2.73 -2.25 -4.70
C VAL A 32 1.93 -0.97 -4.44
N TRP A 33 0.76 -1.09 -3.83
CA TRP A 33 -0.21 0.01 -3.76
C TRP A 33 -0.88 0.12 -2.39
N ALA A 34 -1.60 1.22 -2.14
CA ALA A 34 -2.48 1.39 -1.00
C ALA A 34 -3.58 2.43 -1.27
N LEU A 35 -4.63 2.43 -0.44
CA LEU A 35 -5.63 3.50 -0.42
C LEU A 35 -5.13 4.65 0.47
N HIS A 36 -4.36 5.57 -0.12
CA HIS A 36 -3.71 6.67 0.62
C HIS A 36 -4.67 7.69 1.22
N HIS A 37 -5.92 7.75 0.76
CA HIS A 37 -6.97 8.59 1.34
C HIS A 37 -7.58 7.99 2.61
N LYS A 38 -7.30 6.72 2.92
CA LYS A 38 -7.83 6.04 4.11
C LYS A 38 -7.01 6.34 5.34
N MET A 39 -7.70 6.70 6.42
CA MET A 39 -7.11 6.84 7.74
C MET A 39 -6.87 5.46 8.39
N PRO A 40 -5.90 5.34 9.31
CA PRO A 40 -5.70 4.11 10.08
C PRO A 40 -7.01 3.68 10.76
N GLY A 41 -7.30 2.38 10.74
CA GLY A 41 -8.50 1.82 11.38
C GLY A 41 -9.80 1.90 10.56
N GLU A 42 -9.82 2.61 9.43
CA GLU A 42 -10.96 2.60 8.51
C GLU A 42 -11.05 1.30 7.72
N ILE A 43 -12.28 0.87 7.41
CA ILE A 43 -12.53 -0.28 6.54
C ILE A 43 -12.24 0.13 5.10
N TRP A 44 -11.46 -0.69 4.40
CA TRP A 44 -11.27 -0.59 2.95
C TRP A 44 -12.42 -1.30 2.26
N GLU A 45 -13.31 -0.54 1.63
CA GLU A 45 -14.50 -1.10 0.99
C GLU A 45 -14.15 -1.76 -0.35
N GLU A 46 -14.93 -2.78 -0.72
CA GLU A 46 -14.65 -3.57 -1.92
C GLU A 46 -14.68 -2.73 -3.20
N ASN A 47 -15.53 -1.70 -3.28
CA ASN A 47 -15.58 -0.81 -4.44
C ASN A 47 -14.31 0.04 -4.56
N GLU A 48 -13.74 0.52 -3.45
CA GLU A 48 -12.51 1.31 -3.45
C GLU A 48 -11.31 0.45 -3.85
N ILE A 49 -11.24 -0.77 -3.34
CA ILE A 49 -10.22 -1.75 -3.74
C ILE A 49 -10.36 -2.06 -5.23
N LYS A 50 -11.59 -2.31 -5.71
CA LYS A 50 -11.86 -2.63 -7.11
C LYS A 50 -11.37 -1.53 -8.04
N GLU A 51 -11.61 -0.27 -7.70
CA GLU A 51 -11.22 0.89 -8.51
C GLU A 51 -9.71 0.90 -8.78
N VAL A 52 -8.89 0.77 -7.72
CA VAL A 52 -7.43 0.73 -7.88
C VAL A 52 -6.96 -0.52 -8.61
N MET A 53 -7.58 -1.68 -8.35
CA MET A 53 -7.24 -2.91 -9.06
C MET A 53 -7.57 -2.84 -10.55
N ASP A 54 -8.70 -2.21 -10.93
CA ASP A 54 -9.05 -1.99 -12.33
C ASP A 54 -8.03 -1.07 -13.01
N GLN A 55 -7.59 0.01 -12.36
CA GLN A 55 -6.51 0.89 -12.85
C GLN A 55 -5.21 0.11 -13.09
N ILE A 56 -4.75 -0.67 -12.11
CA ILE A 56 -3.52 -1.48 -12.20
C ILE A 56 -3.62 -2.51 -13.34
N HIS A 57 -4.73 -3.23 -13.43
CA HIS A 57 -4.94 -4.26 -14.44
C HIS A 57 -5.05 -3.70 -15.86
N ALA A 58 -5.56 -2.47 -16.03
CA ALA A 58 -5.63 -1.82 -17.34
C ALA A 58 -4.26 -1.63 -18.00
N TYR A 59 -3.19 -1.52 -17.20
CA TYR A 59 -1.80 -1.46 -17.70
C TYR A 59 -1.10 -2.83 -17.72
N GLY A 60 -1.83 -3.92 -17.42
CA GLY A 60 -1.34 -5.29 -17.44
C GLY A 60 -0.31 -5.59 -16.35
N PHE A 61 -0.45 -4.97 -15.18
CA PHE A 61 0.32 -5.31 -13.98
C PHE A 61 -0.51 -6.17 -13.03
N ASN A 62 0.17 -6.86 -12.10
CA ASN A 62 -0.48 -7.50 -10.96
C ASN A 62 -0.58 -6.53 -9.77
N GLY A 63 -1.64 -6.64 -8.97
CA GLY A 63 -1.82 -5.90 -7.71
C GLY A 63 -1.61 -6.76 -6.45
N ASP A 64 -0.64 -7.67 -6.46
CA ASP A 64 -0.52 -8.74 -5.44
C ASP A 64 -0.11 -8.25 -4.03
N VAL A 65 0.44 -7.04 -3.91
CA VAL A 65 1.05 -6.51 -2.67
C VAL A 65 0.44 -5.18 -2.29
N VAL A 66 -0.01 -5.06 -1.05
CA VAL A 66 -0.44 -3.80 -0.44
C VAL A 66 0.63 -3.28 0.52
N GLU A 67 0.99 -2.00 0.41
CA GLU A 67 1.87 -1.30 1.34
C GLU A 67 1.39 0.15 1.55
N SER A 68 0.58 0.44 2.58
CA SER A 68 0.23 -0.40 3.73
C SER A 68 -1.23 -0.27 4.14
N VAL A 69 -1.77 -1.31 4.77
CA VAL A 69 -2.96 -1.15 5.63
C VAL A 69 -2.45 -0.66 6.99
N ASN A 70 -2.75 0.58 7.34
CA ASN A 70 -2.15 1.20 8.53
C ASN A 70 -2.78 0.66 9.83
N VAL A 71 -1.91 0.31 10.80
CA VAL A 71 -2.31 -0.12 12.13
C VAL A 71 -2.64 1.12 12.97
N HIS A 72 -3.88 1.20 13.48
CA HIS A 72 -4.33 2.31 14.32
C HIS A 72 -3.54 2.39 15.63
N ASP A 73 -3.26 3.59 16.14
CA ASP A 73 -2.41 3.80 17.32
C ASP A 73 -2.99 3.18 18.60
N ASP A 74 -4.31 3.18 18.78
CA ASP A 74 -4.98 2.46 19.87
C ASP A 74 -4.61 0.97 19.93
N ILE A 75 -4.35 0.33 18.78
CA ILE A 75 -3.83 -1.04 18.74
C ILE A 75 -2.40 -1.07 19.29
N LYS A 76 -1.56 -0.14 18.87
CA LYS A 76 -0.14 -0.06 19.26
C LYS A 76 0.04 0.18 20.75
N ILE A 77 -0.76 1.07 21.34
CA ILE A 77 -0.67 1.42 22.76
C ILE A 77 -1.63 0.63 23.66
N GLY A 78 -2.46 -0.24 23.06
CA GLY A 78 -3.29 -1.19 23.79
C GLY A 78 -4.52 -0.61 24.50
N LEU A 79 -5.15 0.44 23.94
CA LEU A 79 -6.38 1.01 24.50
C LEU A 79 -7.57 0.04 24.35
N PRO A 80 -8.62 0.15 25.19
CA PRO A 80 -9.81 -0.70 25.09
C PRO A 80 -10.51 -0.64 23.72
N THR A 81 -10.41 0.48 23.01
CA THR A 81 -10.96 0.70 21.67
C THR A 81 -10.27 -0.12 20.58
N ARG A 82 -9.11 -0.72 20.85
CA ARG A 82 -8.33 -1.49 19.87
C ARG A 82 -9.10 -2.65 19.24
N ASP A 83 -10.01 -3.27 19.98
CA ASP A 83 -10.70 -4.47 19.51
C ASP A 83 -11.57 -4.18 18.28
N GLN A 84 -12.21 -2.99 18.24
CA GLN A 84 -12.94 -2.54 17.06
C GLN A 84 -12.01 -2.35 15.85
N TYR A 85 -10.84 -1.72 16.04
CA TYR A 85 -9.90 -1.49 14.96
C TYR A 85 -9.25 -2.79 14.47
N ILE A 86 -9.04 -3.77 15.36
CA ILE A 86 -8.59 -5.12 14.99
C ILE A 86 -9.64 -5.81 14.11
N GLU A 87 -10.93 -5.69 14.44
CA GLU A 87 -11.99 -6.24 13.59
C GLU A 87 -12.08 -5.54 12.23
N ASN A 88 -11.94 -4.21 12.19
CA ASN A 88 -11.86 -3.46 10.93
C ASN A 88 -10.66 -3.92 10.09
N TYR A 89 -9.49 -4.07 10.70
CA TYR A 89 -8.28 -4.52 10.02
C TYR A 89 -8.45 -5.95 9.45
N LYS A 90 -9.06 -6.87 10.22
CA LYS A 90 -9.43 -8.20 9.71
C LYS A 90 -10.39 -8.10 8.53
N GLN A 91 -11.35 -7.18 8.56
CA GLN A 91 -12.27 -6.97 7.46
C GLN A 91 -11.54 -6.45 6.20
N CYS A 92 -10.59 -5.52 6.33
CA CYS A 92 -9.73 -5.10 5.22
C CYS A 92 -8.99 -6.29 4.60
N ILE A 93 -8.39 -7.16 5.42
CA ILE A 93 -7.71 -8.38 4.92
C ILE A 93 -8.69 -9.27 4.13
N ARG A 94 -9.91 -9.48 4.64
CA ARG A 94 -10.94 -10.28 3.95
C ARG A 94 -11.42 -9.64 2.64
N ASN A 95 -11.50 -8.32 2.57
CA ASN A 95 -11.90 -7.61 1.37
C ASN A 95 -10.78 -7.69 0.32
N LEU A 96 -9.53 -7.39 0.72
CA LEU A 96 -8.35 -7.46 -0.15
C LEU A 96 -8.14 -8.85 -0.76
N SER A 97 -8.38 -9.93 0.00
CA SER A 97 -8.20 -11.29 -0.51
C SER A 97 -9.14 -11.64 -1.67
N LYS A 98 -10.33 -11.01 -1.74
CA LYS A 98 -11.29 -11.19 -2.86
C LYS A 98 -10.76 -10.64 -4.17
N PHE A 99 -9.84 -9.67 -4.12
CA PHE A 99 -9.21 -9.04 -5.27
C PHE A 99 -7.83 -9.61 -5.59
N GLY A 100 -7.47 -10.75 -4.97
CA GLY A 100 -6.24 -11.46 -5.29
C GLY A 100 -4.98 -10.87 -4.65
N VAL A 101 -5.11 -9.97 -3.67
CA VAL A 101 -3.97 -9.52 -2.85
C VAL A 101 -3.47 -10.67 -1.99
N LYS A 102 -2.16 -10.91 -2.02
CA LYS A 102 -1.52 -12.06 -1.36
C LYS A 102 -0.58 -11.65 -0.25
N VAL A 103 -0.09 -10.41 -0.29
CA VAL A 103 0.88 -9.88 0.66
C VAL A 103 0.41 -8.52 1.14
N ILE A 104 0.40 -8.33 2.46
CA ILE A 104 0.11 -7.03 3.09
C ILE A 104 1.34 -6.66 3.91
N CYS A 105 2.05 -5.64 3.46
CA CYS A 105 3.13 -5.02 4.20
C CYS A 105 2.53 -4.03 5.21
N TYR A 106 3.00 -4.09 6.46
CA TYR A 106 2.58 -3.23 7.55
C TYR A 106 3.76 -2.99 8.51
N ASN A 107 3.64 -1.99 9.36
CA ASN A 107 4.61 -1.76 10.44
C ASN A 107 3.89 -1.55 11.78
N PHE A 108 4.67 -1.58 12.85
CA PHE A 108 4.20 -1.36 14.23
C PHE A 108 5.01 -0.26 14.92
N MET A 109 5.40 0.77 14.14
CA MET A 109 6.18 1.87 14.66
C MET A 109 5.30 2.85 15.46
N PRO A 110 5.70 3.23 16.68
CA PRO A 110 4.95 4.20 17.48
C PRO A 110 5.22 5.62 17.00
N ILE A 111 4.16 6.42 16.84
CA ILE A 111 4.18 7.86 16.51
C ILE A 111 4.71 8.16 15.11
N PHE A 112 5.98 7.83 14.84
CA PHE A 112 6.64 8.09 13.56
C PHE A 112 6.78 6.82 12.77
N ASP A 113 6.56 6.93 11.47
CA ASP A 113 6.98 5.92 10.50
C ASP A 113 8.48 6.12 10.20
N TRP A 114 8.93 5.77 8.99
CA TRP A 114 10.29 6.01 8.53
C TRP A 114 10.74 7.46 8.81
N THR A 115 11.87 7.60 9.51
CA THR A 115 12.39 8.90 9.94
C THR A 115 13.72 9.18 9.25
N ARG A 116 13.94 10.43 8.82
CA ARG A 116 15.19 10.93 8.22
C ARG A 116 15.52 12.30 8.81
N THR A 117 16.81 12.62 8.91
CA THR A 117 17.29 13.94 9.35
C THR A 117 17.61 14.88 8.18
N ASP A 118 17.84 14.32 6.99
CA ASP A 118 18.15 15.05 5.76
C ASP A 118 17.51 14.32 4.58
N LEU A 119 16.75 15.04 3.75
CA LEU A 119 16.07 14.53 2.56
C LEU A 119 16.83 14.86 1.26
N PHE A 120 17.88 15.68 1.34
CA PHE A 120 18.62 16.20 0.19
C PHE A 120 20.15 16.06 0.36
N HIS A 121 20.57 15.03 1.11
CA HIS A 121 21.99 14.78 1.33
C HIS A 121 22.69 14.45 -0.01
N PRO A 122 23.71 15.22 -0.43
CA PRO A 122 24.32 15.04 -1.75
C PRO A 122 25.17 13.75 -1.79
N VAL A 123 25.15 13.08 -2.95
CA VAL A 123 26.05 11.98 -3.26
C VAL A 123 27.02 12.37 -4.39
N GLY A 124 27.96 11.49 -4.75
CA GLY A 124 29.11 11.85 -5.59
C GLY A 124 28.76 12.32 -7.01
N ASP A 125 27.55 12.06 -7.48
CA ASP A 125 27.04 12.37 -8.82
C ASP A 125 25.91 13.43 -8.84
N GLY A 126 25.48 13.94 -7.69
CA GLY A 126 24.44 14.98 -7.54
C GLY A 126 23.17 14.46 -6.92
#